data_AF-A0A1D6XS77-F1
#
_entry.id   AF-A0A1D6XS77-F1
#
_cell.length_a   1.000
_cell.length_b   1.000
_cell.length_c   1.000
_cell.angle_alpha   90.00
_cell.angle_beta   90.00
_cell.angle_gamma   90.00
#
_symmetry.space_group_name_H-M   'P 1'
#
loop_
_entity.id
_entity.type
_entity.pdbx_description
1 polymer ?
#
loop_
_entity_poly.entity_id
_entity_poly.type
_entity_poly.pdbx_seq_one_letter_code
_entity_poly.pdbx_strand_id
1 'polypeptide(L)'
;MLTIKQITDNTEEVIRGLEKKHFKDAKATIEQVLAFNDKRRSTQNQLDKNLAEVNSLSKSIGQLMKEGKKEDAETAKTRVAEIKETSKALQAEMDKAQEDMTNLLYTIPNVPYDSVPEGVSAEDN
;
A
#
# COMPACT_ATOMS: atom_id res chain seq x y z
N MET A 1 4.26 -16.51 7.53
CA MET A 1 3.81 -15.11 7.51
C MET A 1 2.41 -15.11 6.96
N LEU A 2 1.49 -14.43 7.64
CA LEU A 2 0.12 -14.23 7.16
C LEU A 2 0.14 -13.40 5.88
N THR A 3 -0.72 -13.75 4.93
CA THR A 3 -0.88 -12.96 3.71
C THR A 3 -1.82 -11.79 3.96
N ILE A 4 -1.63 -10.67 3.27
CA ILE A 4 -2.55 -9.53 3.32
C ILE A 4 -3.99 -9.97 3.01
N LYS A 5 -4.17 -10.87 2.05
CA LYS A 5 -5.49 -11.42 1.71
C LYS A 5 -6.15 -12.12 2.89
N GLN A 6 -5.42 -12.96 3.62
CA GLN A 6 -5.96 -13.60 4.83
C GLN A 6 -6.35 -12.58 5.89
N ILE A 7 -5.55 -11.52 6.05
CA ILE A 7 -5.82 -10.46 7.02
C ILE A 7 -7.04 -9.64 6.61
N THR A 8 -7.24 -9.35 5.33
CA THR A 8 -8.40 -8.58 4.83
C THR A 8 -9.69 -9.39 4.81
N ASP A 9 -9.61 -10.66 4.42
CA ASP A 9 -10.80 -11.50 4.24
C ASP A 9 -11.31 -12.01 5.60
N ASN A 10 -10.41 -12.29 6.55
CA ASN A 10 -10.71 -12.92 7.84
C ASN A 10 -10.13 -12.14 9.02
N THR A 11 -10.23 -10.80 9.02
CA THR A 11 -9.59 -9.93 10.02
C THR A 11 -9.89 -10.35 11.47
N GLU A 12 -11.16 -10.63 11.78
CA GLU A 12 -11.57 -11.01 13.14
C GLU A 12 -10.99 -12.35 13.58
N GLU A 13 -10.96 -13.35 12.69
CA GLU A 13 -10.36 -14.67 12.98
C GLU A 13 -8.86 -14.54 13.23
N VAL A 14 -8.19 -13.70 12.44
CA VAL A 14 -6.77 -13.43 12.61
C VAL A 14 -6.51 -12.79 13.97
N ILE A 15 -7.26 -11.76 14.36
CA ILE A 15 -7.12 -11.10 15.66
C ILE A 15 -7.33 -12.10 16.79
N ARG A 16 -8.41 -12.89 16.74
CA ARG A 16 -8.71 -13.89 17.75
C ARG A 16 -7.63 -14.97 17.86
N GLY A 17 -7.10 -15.42 16.72
CA GLY A 17 -6.01 -16.40 16.68
C GLY A 17 -4.70 -15.86 17.25
N LEU A 18 -4.44 -14.57 17.08
CA LEU A 18 -3.30 -13.88 17.67
C LEU A 18 -3.47 -13.67 19.18
N GLU A 19 -4.68 -13.32 19.63
CA GLU A 19 -5.01 -13.20 21.06
C GLU A 19 -4.89 -14.54 21.78
N LYS A 20 -5.30 -15.64 21.14
CA LYS A 20 -5.11 -17.02 21.65
C LYS A 20 -3.63 -17.40 21.82
N LYS A 21 -2.73 -16.73 21.09
CA LYS A 21 -1.27 -16.86 21.25
C LYS A 21 -0.68 -15.82 22.21
N HIS A 22 -1.53 -15.07 22.91
CA HIS A 22 -1.16 -13.97 23.78
C HIS A 22 -0.28 -12.91 23.08
N PHE A 23 -0.47 -12.74 21.76
CA PHE A 23 0.21 -11.70 21.01
C PHE A 23 -0.33 -10.33 21.44
N LYS A 24 0.54 -9.50 22.02
CA LYS A 24 0.16 -8.18 22.53
C LYS A 24 -0.28 -7.28 21.39
N ASP A 25 -1.32 -6.49 21.65
CA ASP A 25 -1.82 -5.49 20.71
C ASP A 25 -2.17 -6.06 19.32
N ALA A 26 -2.64 -7.32 19.28
CA ALA A 26 -3.02 -8.01 18.04
C ALA A 26 -3.92 -7.17 17.14
N LYS A 27 -4.98 -6.60 17.73
CA LYS A 27 -5.90 -5.72 17.01
C LYS A 27 -5.21 -4.50 16.42
N ALA A 28 -4.45 -3.75 17.22
CA ALA A 28 -3.79 -2.54 16.77
C ALA A 28 -2.73 -2.85 15.69
N THR A 29 -2.02 -3.96 15.82
CA THR A 29 -1.04 -4.43 14.85
C THR A 29 -1.69 -4.76 13.51
N ILE A 30 -2.82 -5.48 13.52
CA ILE A 30 -3.58 -5.80 12.31
C ILE A 30 -4.18 -4.55 11.67
N GLU A 31 -4.73 -3.62 12.46
CA GLU A 31 -5.21 -2.33 11.98
C GLU A 31 -4.08 -1.51 11.32
N GLN A 32 -2.87 -1.54 11.87
CA GLN A 32 -1.70 -0.90 11.26
C GLN A 32 -1.30 -1.54 9.93
N VAL A 33 -1.31 -2.88 9.83
CA VAL A 33 -1.06 -3.59 8.55
C VAL A 33 -2.08 -3.15 7.49
N LEU A 34 -3.36 -3.09 7.85
CA LEU A 34 -4.42 -2.63 6.96
C LEU A 34 -4.22 -1.17 6.54
N ALA A 35 -3.86 -0.29 7.48
CA ALA A 35 -3.57 1.12 7.19
C ALA A 35 -2.39 1.29 6.22
N PHE A 36 -1.30 0.52 6.39
CA PHE A 36 -0.19 0.55 5.44
C PHE A 36 -0.59 0.01 4.06
N ASN A 37 -1.40 -1.05 4.00
CA ASN A 37 -1.91 -1.56 2.73
C ASN A 37 -2.81 -0.54 2.02
N ASP A 38 -3.70 0.14 2.75
CA ASP A 38 -4.57 1.18 2.19
C ASP A 38 -3.78 2.39 1.72
N LYS A 39 -2.76 2.79 2.48
CA LYS A 39 -1.81 3.82 2.07
C LYS A 39 -1.13 3.42 0.75
N ARG A 40 -0.54 2.22 0.69
CA ARG A 40 0.09 1.71 -0.54
C ARG A 40 -0.88 1.70 -1.74
N ARG A 41 -2.11 1.21 -1.56
CA ARG A 41 -3.13 1.17 -2.62
C ARG A 41 -3.56 2.55 -3.08
N SER A 42 -3.76 3.49 -2.16
CA SER A 42 -4.15 4.86 -2.49
C SER A 42 -3.03 5.60 -3.25
N THR A 43 -1.79 5.44 -2.81
CA THR A 43 -0.61 5.99 -3.50
C THR A 43 -0.43 5.37 -4.90
N GLN A 44 -0.58 4.05 -5.04
CA GLN A 44 -0.56 3.39 -6.36
C GLN A 44 -1.63 3.98 -7.30
N ASN A 45 -2.87 4.13 -6.83
CA ASN A 45 -3.93 4.73 -7.63
C ASN A 45 -3.61 6.16 -8.07
N GLN A 46 -2.91 6.93 -7.22
CA GLN A 46 -2.50 8.28 -7.56
C GLN A 46 -1.35 8.31 -8.59
N LEU A 47 -0.39 7.38 -8.48
CA LEU A 47 0.65 7.18 -9.49
C LEU A 47 0.05 6.80 -10.85
N ASP A 48 -0.94 5.91 -10.88
CA ASP A 48 -1.63 5.50 -12.11
C ASP A 48 -2.37 6.68 -12.77
N LYS A 49 -3.03 7.52 -11.95
CA LYS A 49 -3.68 8.76 -12.42
C LYS A 49 -2.66 9.74 -12.99
N ASN A 50 -1.54 9.96 -12.30
CA ASN A 50 -0.47 10.83 -12.77
C ASN A 50 0.12 10.34 -14.10
N LEU A 51 0.33 9.02 -14.24
CA LEU A 51 0.81 8.42 -15.48
C LEU A 51 -0.18 8.63 -16.63
N ALA A 52 -1.48 8.44 -16.36
CA ALA A 52 -2.52 8.71 -17.35
C ALA A 52 -2.57 10.18 -17.77
N GLU A 53 -2.44 11.11 -16.82
CA GLU A 53 -2.39 12.56 -17.08
C GLU A 53 -1.15 12.93 -17.92
N VAL A 54 0.03 12.41 -17.57
CA VAL A 54 1.26 12.63 -18.34
C VAL A 54 1.13 12.11 -19.77
N ASN A 55 0.56 10.92 -19.96
CA ASN A 55 0.34 10.35 -21.29
C ASN A 55 -0.65 11.19 -22.12
N SER A 56 -1.71 11.70 -21.48
CA SER A 56 -2.67 12.59 -22.12
C SER A 56 -2.02 13.92 -22.54
N LEU A 57 -1.34 14.58 -21.61
CA LEU A 57 -0.62 15.83 -21.87
C LEU A 57 0.45 15.67 -22.94
N SER A 58 1.17 14.55 -22.95
CA SER A 58 2.19 14.27 -23.96
C SER A 58 1.61 14.20 -25.38
N LYS A 59 0.40 13.63 -25.53
CA LYS A 59 -0.31 13.64 -26.82
C LYS A 59 -0.75 15.06 -27.20
N SER A 60 -1.31 15.81 -26.26
CA SER A 60 -1.73 17.20 -26.48
C SER A 60 -0.56 18.11 -26.86
N ILE A 61 0.61 17.96 -26.23
CA ILE A 61 1.84 18.69 -26.58
C ILE A 61 2.21 18.44 -28.05
N GLY A 62 2.17 17.18 -28.49
CA GLY A 62 2.45 16.83 -29.89
C GLY A 62 1.46 17.47 -30.88
N GLN A 63 0.19 17.61 -30.50
CA GLN A 63 -0.83 18.31 -31.30
C GLN A 63 -0.60 19.82 -31.32
N LEU A 64 -0.41 20.45 -30.16
CA LEU A 64 -0.15 21.89 -30.03
C LEU A 64 1.09 22.33 -30.80
N MET A 65 2.15 21.53 -30.77
CA MET A 65 3.38 21.77 -31.53
C MET A 65 3.14 21.73 -33.04
N LYS A 66 2.28 20.82 -33.53
CA LYS A 66 1.87 20.76 -34.95
C LYS A 66 1.01 21.96 -35.35
N GLU A 67 0.18 22.45 -34.44
CA GLU A 67 -0.66 23.64 -34.62
C GLU A 67 0.11 24.97 -34.50
N GLY A 68 1.40 24.93 -34.15
CA GLY A 68 2.23 26.12 -33.95
C GLY A 68 1.99 26.86 -32.62
N LYS A 69 1.19 26.30 -31.72
CA LYS A 69 0.86 26.85 -30.40
C LYS A 69 1.97 26.54 -29.39
N LYS A 70 3.12 27.22 -29.54
CA LYS A 70 4.32 26.96 -28.74
C LYS A 70 4.13 27.28 -27.26
N GLU A 71 3.46 28.37 -26.91
CA GLU A 71 3.25 28.76 -25.50
C GLU A 71 2.43 27.71 -24.73
N ASP A 72 1.29 27.28 -25.30
CA ASP A 72 0.45 26.22 -24.70
C ASP A 72 1.22 24.89 -24.55
N ALA A 73 2.07 24.56 -25.52
CA ALA A 73 2.90 23.36 -25.47
C ALA A 73 3.95 23.44 -24.35
N GLU A 74 4.57 24.60 -24.13
CA GLU A 74 5.51 24.80 -23.03
C GLU A 74 4.81 24.74 -21.66
N THR A 75 3.61 25.33 -21.52
CA THR A 75 2.82 25.19 -20.28
C THR A 75 2.51 23.72 -19.98
N ALA A 76 2.10 22.95 -20.97
CA ALA A 76 1.82 21.53 -20.80
C ALA A 76 3.09 20.72 -20.46
N LYS A 77 4.26 21.06 -21.02
CA LYS A 77 5.55 20.43 -20.65
C LYS A 77 5.93 20.70 -19.20
N THR A 78 5.77 21.93 -18.73
CA THR A 78 6.00 22.30 -17.32
C THR A 78 5.11 21.47 -16.40
N ARG A 79 3.82 21.34 -16.75
CA ARG A 79 2.89 20.50 -15.99
C ARG A 79 3.31 19.03 -15.94
N VAL A 80 3.77 18.47 -17.06
CA VAL A 80 4.32 17.10 -17.10
C VAL A 80 5.55 16.96 -16.18
N ALA A 81 6.43 17.96 -16.15
CA ALA A 81 7.60 17.94 -15.27
C ALA A 81 7.20 17.95 -13.78
N GLU A 82 6.25 18.79 -13.39
CA GLU A 82 5.69 18.82 -12.02
C GLU A 82 5.06 17.49 -11.62
N ILE A 83 4.26 16.88 -12.51
CA ILE A 83 3.63 15.58 -12.24
C ILE A 83 4.70 14.49 -12.06
N LYS A 84 5.78 14.53 -12.85
CA LYS A 84 6.89 13.57 -12.70
C LYS A 84 7.63 13.74 -11.38
N GLU A 85 7.87 14.97 -10.94
CA GLU A 85 8.49 15.27 -9.65
C GLU A 85 7.63 14.76 -8.48
N THR A 86 6.33 15.08 -8.48
CA THR A 86 5.40 14.59 -7.46
C THR A 86 5.26 13.07 -7.48
N SER A 87 5.29 12.45 -8.66
CA SER A 87 5.23 10.98 -8.79
C SER A 87 6.46 10.29 -8.19
N LYS A 88 7.65 10.90 -8.22
CA LYS A 88 8.83 10.34 -7.52
C LYS A 88 8.63 10.30 -6.00
N ALA A 89 8.04 11.36 -5.43
CA ALA A 89 7.76 11.41 -3.99
C ALA A 89 6.70 10.36 -3.60
N LEU A 90 5.63 10.24 -4.40
CA LEU A 90 4.61 9.22 -4.19
C LEU A 90 5.18 7.80 -4.33
N GLN A 91 6.08 7.56 -5.29
CA GLN A 91 6.74 6.27 -5.42
C GLN A 91 7.52 5.90 -4.15
N ALA A 92 8.32 6.83 -3.63
CA ALA A 92 9.06 6.61 -2.38
C ALA A 92 8.14 6.36 -1.17
N GLU A 93 7.00 7.06 -1.11
CA GLU A 93 5.99 6.85 -0.06
C GLU A 93 5.32 5.48 -0.16
N MET A 94 5.03 5.01 -1.38
CA MET A 94 4.48 3.68 -1.62
C MET A 94 5.47 2.59 -1.23
N ASP A 95 6.73 2.73 -1.63
CA ASP A 95 7.80 1.77 -1.33
C ASP A 95 8.03 1.69 0.18
N LYS A 96 8.03 2.84 0.87
CA LYS A 96 8.11 2.88 2.33
C LYS A 96 6.90 2.22 3.00
N ALA A 97 5.68 2.49 2.55
CA ALA A 97 4.48 1.85 3.09
C ALA A 97 4.52 0.32 2.89
N GLN A 98 5.05 -0.16 1.76
CA GLN A 98 5.25 -1.58 1.50
C GLN A 98 6.31 -2.19 2.43
N GLU A 99 7.42 -1.49 2.66
CA GLU A 99 8.48 -1.93 3.57
C GLU A 99 7.98 -1.99 5.02
N ASP A 100 7.36 -0.91 5.51
CA ASP A 100 6.79 -0.83 6.86
C ASP A 100 5.76 -1.95 7.08
N MET A 101 4.88 -2.19 6.10
CA MET A 101 3.91 -3.29 6.13
C MET A 101 4.60 -4.65 6.19
N THR A 102 5.63 -4.87 5.38
CA THR A 102 6.34 -6.15 5.30
C THR A 102 7.08 -6.43 6.61
N ASN A 103 7.73 -5.41 7.17
CA ASN A 103 8.41 -5.48 8.47
C ASN A 103 7.42 -5.80 9.60
N LEU A 104 6.24 -5.17 9.58
CA LEU A 104 5.21 -5.46 10.56
C LEU A 104 4.68 -6.90 10.42
N LEU A 105 4.42 -7.36 9.20
CA LEU A 105 4.00 -8.74 8.95
C LEU A 105 5.02 -9.78 9.43
N TYR A 106 6.33 -9.46 9.44
CA TYR A 106 7.36 -10.38 9.96
C TYR A 106 7.27 -10.59 11.47
N THR A 107 6.70 -9.64 12.22
CA THR A 107 6.55 -9.76 13.68
C THR A 107 5.32 -10.57 14.07
N ILE A 108 4.37 -10.76 13.15
CA ILE A 108 3.08 -11.40 13.42
C ILE A 108 3.22 -12.93 13.27
N PRO A 109 2.93 -13.72 14.32
CA PRO A 109 2.94 -15.18 14.21
C PRO A 109 1.80 -15.68 13.33
N ASN A 110 1.91 -16.91 12.82
CA ASN A 110 0.80 -17.53 12.10
C ASN A 110 -0.39 -17.78 13.05
N VAL A 111 -1.61 -17.69 12.51
CA VAL A 111 -2.85 -18.03 13.23
C VAL A 111 -2.89 -19.54 13.52
N PRO A 112 -3.13 -19.97 14.77
CA PRO A 112 -3.29 -21.39 15.10
C PRO A 112 -4.57 -21.97 14.48
N TYR A 113 -4.59 -23.28 14.21
CA TYR A 113 -5.80 -23.96 13.76
C TYR A 113 -6.81 -24.10 14.92
N ASP A 114 -8.09 -24.24 14.60
CA ASP A 114 -9.18 -24.28 15.59
C ASP A 114 -9.00 -25.38 16.63
N SER A 115 -8.44 -26.53 16.23
CA SER A 115 -8.21 -27.67 17.11
C SER A 115 -7.07 -27.51 18.11
N VAL A 116 -6.24 -26.47 17.98
CA VAL A 116 -5.12 -26.23 18.90
C VAL A 116 -5.69 -25.68 20.21
N PRO A 117 -5.49 -26.30 21.38
CA PRO A 117 -5.97 -25.74 22.64
C PRO A 117 -5.29 -24.40 22.97
N GLU A 118 -5.93 -23.57 23.79
CA GLU A 118 -5.28 -22.39 24.36
C GLU A 118 -4.39 -22.83 25.52
N GLY A 119 -3.16 -22.33 25.57
CA GLY A 119 -2.17 -22.75 26.57
C GLY A 119 -0.98 -21.80 26.61
N VAL A 120 -0.38 -21.65 27.79
CA VAL A 120 0.74 -20.72 28.03
C VAL A 120 2.05 -21.50 28.22
N SER A 121 1.95 -22.74 28.66
CA SER A 121 3.07 -23.57 29.09
C SER A 121 3.06 -24.95 28.44
N ALA A 122 4.18 -25.68 28.55
CA ALA A 122 4.27 -27.05 28.08
C ALA A 122 3.33 -28.02 28.82
N GLU A 123 2.82 -27.62 29.99
CA GLU A 123 1.87 -28.37 30.81
C GLU A 123 0.43 -28.27 30.26
N ASP A 124 0.18 -27.34 29.32
CA ASP A 124 -1.13 -27.12 28.67
C ASP A 124 -1.26 -27.83 27.31
N ASN A 125 -0.29 -28.69 26.95
CA ASN A 125 -0.24 -29.42 25.67
C ASN A 125 -1.16 -30.65 25.63
#